data_AF-A0A956QLE0-F1
#
_entry.id   AF-A0A956QLE0-F1
#
_cell.length_a   1.000
_cell.length_b   1.000
_cell.length_c   1.000
_cell.angle_alpha   90.00
_cell.angle_beta   90.00
_cell.angle_gamma   90.00
#
_symmetry.space_group_name_H-M   'P 1'
#
loop_
_entity.id
_entity.type
_entity.pdbx_description
1 polymer ?
#
loop_
_entity_poly.entity_id
_entity_poly.type
_entity_poly.pdbx_seq_one_letter_code
_entity_poly.pdbx_strand_id
1 'polypeptide(L)'
;MTARLCPVTNLTVNSSSERLLRWNAVVAVVFLLVGAVAALLLALTRWQAVHLLEPIWYYRILTLHGLNMLIFFILFFEMAVLYFAGPILLGARQPAPKLAWTGFALMLGGALMTDFTVLWGRADVLFTSYVPLKAHPLYYLGIILFAVGAFIPVGLFFASLVVAKREKTYEGSVPL
;
A
#
# COMPACT_ATOMS: atom_id res chain seq x y z
N MET A 1 1.83 25.37 9.25
CA MET A 1 2.20 23.94 9.16
C MET A 1 3.11 23.63 10.33
N THR A 2 2.87 22.54 11.06
CA THR A 2 3.74 22.10 12.17
C THR A 2 4.84 21.19 11.62
N ALA A 3 6.10 21.61 11.76
CA ALA A 3 7.28 20.80 11.48
C ALA A 3 8.09 20.64 12.77
N ARG A 4 8.76 19.50 12.94
CA ARG A 4 9.63 19.23 14.09
C ARG A 4 11.03 18.84 13.60
N LEU A 5 12.05 19.21 14.36
CA LEU A 5 13.39 18.68 14.13
C LEU A 5 13.47 17.28 14.73
N CYS A 6 13.96 16.31 13.95
CA CYS A 6 14.23 14.98 14.47
C CYS A 6 15.54 15.01 15.28
N PRO A 7 15.53 14.65 16.59
CA PRO A 7 16.73 14.74 17.42
C PRO A 7 17.82 13.73 17.04
N VAL A 8 17.47 12.68 16.28
CA VAL A 8 18.40 11.62 15.86
C VAL A 8 18.99 11.91 14.49
N THR A 9 18.14 12.30 13.52
CA THR A 9 18.55 12.45 12.12
C THR A 9 18.79 13.90 11.72
N ASN A 10 18.47 14.88 12.57
CA ASN A 10 18.45 16.31 12.26
C ASN A 10 17.59 16.70 11.06
N LEU A 11 16.70 15.80 10.59
CA LEU A 11 15.77 16.11 9.52
C LEU A 11 14.62 17.00 10.02
N THR A 12 14.21 17.96 9.19
CA THR A 12 13.00 18.74 9.39
C THR A 12 11.79 17.93 8.95
N VAL A 13 11.06 17.36 9.90
CA VAL A 13 9.95 16.45 9.63
C VAL A 13 8.63 17.21 9.58
N ASN A 14 8.00 17.26 8.41
CA ASN A 14 6.65 17.79 8.27
C ASN A 14 5.61 16.83 8.85
N SER A 15 4.79 17.30 9.79
CA SER A 15 3.78 16.45 10.46
C SER A 15 2.70 15.88 9.54
N SER A 16 2.45 16.48 8.36
CA SER A 16 1.48 15.94 7.40
C SER A 16 2.04 14.71 6.69
N SER A 17 3.30 14.80 6.23
CA SER A 17 4.03 13.68 5.62
C SER A 17 4.28 12.57 6.63
N GLU A 18 4.66 12.92 7.86
CA GLU A 18 4.92 11.95 8.92
C GLU A 18 3.69 11.10 9.26
N ARG A 19 2.50 11.72 9.33
CA ARG A 19 1.25 10.97 9.56
C ARG A 19 0.97 10.02 8.40
N LEU A 20 1.04 10.50 7.17
CA LEU A 20 0.80 9.67 5.98
C LEU A 20 1.78 8.50 5.91
N LEU A 21 3.07 8.73 6.16
CA LEU A 21 4.08 7.69 6.26
C LEU A 21 3.68 6.63 7.29
N ARG A 22 3.37 7.04 8.53
CA ARG A 22 3.03 6.11 9.61
C ARG A 22 1.79 5.29 9.28
N TRP A 23 0.73 5.91 8.74
CA TRP A 23 -0.49 5.20 8.37
C TRP A 23 -0.27 4.19 7.24
N ASN A 24 0.45 4.58 6.18
CA ASN A 24 0.80 3.65 5.10
C ASN A 24 1.67 2.50 5.63
N ALA A 25 2.66 2.77 6.47
CA ALA A 25 3.53 1.74 7.05
C ALA A 25 2.76 0.76 7.95
N VAL A 26 1.87 1.26 8.82
CA VAL A 26 1.04 0.42 9.70
C VAL A 26 0.09 -0.44 8.86
N VAL A 27 -0.59 0.14 7.88
CA VAL A 27 -1.49 -0.59 7.00
C VAL A 27 -0.73 -1.65 6.19
N ALA A 28 0.47 -1.34 5.69
CA ALA A 28 1.33 -2.32 5.03
C ALA A 28 1.61 -3.53 5.92
N VAL A 29 1.97 -3.31 7.19
CA VAL A 29 2.21 -4.40 8.15
C VAL A 29 0.94 -5.22 8.43
N VAL A 30 -0.23 -4.59 8.45
CA VAL A 30 -1.51 -5.31 8.59
C VAL A 30 -1.76 -6.23 7.39
N PHE A 31 -1.59 -5.73 6.16
CA PHE A 31 -1.70 -6.56 4.95
C PHE A 31 -0.63 -7.66 4.88
N LEU A 32 0.60 -7.38 5.34
CA LEU A 32 1.64 -8.39 5.50
C LEU A 32 1.20 -9.50 6.47
N LEU A 33 0.61 -9.15 7.60
CA LEU A 33 0.13 -10.13 8.59
C LEU A 33 -0.99 -10.99 8.00
N VAL A 34 -1.98 -10.39 7.33
CA VAL A 34 -3.06 -11.14 6.66
C VAL A 34 -2.49 -12.07 5.60
N GLY A 35 -1.58 -11.58 4.75
CA GLY A 35 -0.89 -12.37 3.74
C GLY A 35 -0.05 -13.51 4.33
N ALA A 36 0.64 -13.27 5.45
CA ALA A 36 1.45 -14.28 6.14
C ALA A 36 0.60 -15.37 6.79
N VAL A 37 -0.53 -15.01 7.43
CA VAL A 37 -1.49 -15.98 7.95
C VAL A 37 -2.05 -16.85 6.83
N ALA A 38 -2.44 -16.23 5.70
CA ALA A 38 -2.86 -16.96 4.52
C ALA A 38 -1.76 -17.90 3.99
N ALA A 39 -0.50 -17.46 3.97
CA ALA A 39 0.64 -18.29 3.57
C ALA A 39 0.80 -19.53 4.46
N LEU A 40 0.67 -19.38 5.78
CA LEU A 40 0.73 -20.49 6.73
C LEU A 40 -0.38 -21.52 6.47
N LEU A 41 -1.62 -21.06 6.23
CA LEU A 41 -2.73 -21.96 5.90
C LEU A 41 -2.48 -22.74 4.60
N LEU A 42 -1.93 -22.07 3.58
CA LEU A 42 -1.57 -22.71 2.32
C LEU A 42 -0.44 -23.73 2.50
N ALA A 43 0.64 -23.34 3.19
CA ALA A 43 1.78 -24.21 3.44
C ALA A 43 1.37 -25.46 4.23
N LEU A 44 0.58 -25.29 5.29
CA LEU A 44 0.08 -26.41 6.08
C LEU A 44 -0.88 -27.29 5.29
N THR A 45 -1.63 -26.77 4.31
CA THR A 45 -2.49 -27.61 3.44
C THR A 45 -1.68 -28.40 2.42
N ARG A 46 -0.53 -27.87 2.00
CA ARG A 46 0.39 -28.52 1.04
C ARG A 46 1.32 -29.54 1.69
N TRP A 47 1.38 -29.59 3.02
CA TRP A 47 2.12 -30.62 3.74
C TRP A 47 1.41 -31.97 3.62
N GLN A 48 2.13 -33.05 3.32
CA GLN A 48 1.56 -34.41 3.23
C GLN A 48 0.88 -34.92 4.51
N ALA A 49 1.24 -34.40 5.68
CA ALA A 49 0.67 -34.83 6.96
C ALA A 49 -0.53 -33.97 7.40
N VAL A 50 -0.70 -32.77 6.85
CA VAL A 50 -1.70 -31.79 7.28
C VAL A 50 -2.46 -31.29 6.05
N HIS A 51 -3.79 -31.28 6.09
CA HIS A 51 -4.63 -30.84 4.97
C HIS A 51 -5.74 -29.94 5.49
N LEU A 52 -5.36 -28.76 6.00
CA LEU A 52 -6.24 -27.85 6.74
C LEU A 52 -7.39 -27.27 5.90
N LEU A 53 -7.15 -26.96 4.63
CA LEU A 53 -8.14 -26.31 3.77
C LEU A 53 -8.72 -27.28 2.74
N GLU A 54 -10.04 -27.26 2.60
CA GLU A 54 -10.73 -27.82 1.44
C GLU A 54 -10.35 -27.07 0.15
N PRO A 55 -10.52 -27.68 -1.05
CA PRO A 55 -10.07 -27.08 -2.31
C PRO A 55 -10.59 -25.66 -2.57
N ILE A 56 -11.86 -25.39 -2.29
CA ILE A 56 -12.44 -24.05 -2.51
C ILE A 56 -11.79 -22.98 -1.63
N TRP A 57 -11.53 -23.32 -0.37
CA TRP A 57 -10.83 -22.44 0.56
C TRP A 57 -9.35 -22.30 0.22
N TYR A 58 -8.71 -23.36 -0.29
CA TYR A 58 -7.33 -23.27 -0.77
C TYR A 58 -7.18 -22.20 -1.87
N TYR A 59 -8.01 -22.24 -2.91
CA TYR A 59 -7.93 -21.25 -4.00
C TYR A 59 -8.34 -19.83 -3.57
N ARG A 60 -9.31 -19.72 -2.65
CA ARG A 60 -9.70 -18.43 -2.08
C ARG A 60 -8.58 -17.79 -1.28
N ILE A 61 -7.99 -18.55 -0.36
CA ILE A 61 -6.86 -18.10 0.47
C ILE A 61 -5.61 -17.87 -0.39
N LEU A 62 -5.39 -18.64 -1.45
CA LEU A 62 -4.32 -18.40 -2.41
C LEU A 62 -4.49 -17.06 -3.13
N THR A 63 -5.71 -16.71 -3.51
CA THR A 63 -6.02 -15.41 -4.11
C THR A 63 -5.78 -14.29 -3.10
N LEU A 64 -6.30 -14.43 -1.88
CA LEU A 64 -6.11 -13.47 -0.78
C LEU A 64 -4.63 -13.23 -0.49
N HIS A 65 -3.84 -14.30 -0.33
CA HIS A 65 -2.41 -14.27 -0.06
C HIS A 65 -1.66 -13.47 -1.13
N GLY A 66 -1.86 -13.82 -2.41
CA GLY A 66 -1.17 -13.16 -3.51
C GLY A 66 -1.44 -11.66 -3.58
N LEU A 67 -2.70 -11.25 -3.42
CA LEU A 67 -3.08 -9.82 -3.43
C LEU A 67 -2.50 -9.06 -2.23
N ASN A 68 -2.61 -9.65 -1.03
CA ASN A 68 -2.12 -9.04 0.20
C ASN A 68 -0.60 -8.88 0.19
N MET A 69 0.14 -9.85 -0.33
CA MET A 69 1.61 -9.84 -0.32
C MET A 69 2.21 -9.03 -1.47
N LEU A 70 1.69 -9.17 -2.70
CA LEU A 70 2.34 -8.59 -3.88
C LEU A 70 1.76 -7.24 -4.31
N ILE A 71 0.55 -6.89 -3.85
CA ILE A 71 -0.08 -5.60 -4.15
C ILE A 71 -0.16 -4.76 -2.89
N PHE A 72 -0.97 -5.19 -1.92
CA PHE A 72 -1.36 -4.29 -0.83
C PHE A 72 -0.20 -4.01 0.13
N PHE A 73 0.48 -5.03 0.64
CA PHE A 73 1.66 -4.86 1.49
C PHE A 73 2.72 -3.99 0.80
N ILE A 74 3.19 -4.41 -0.39
CA ILE A 74 4.29 -3.75 -1.09
C ILE A 74 3.93 -2.31 -1.41
N LEU A 75 2.77 -2.06 -2.01
CA LEU A 75 2.43 -0.70 -2.46
C LEU A 75 2.15 0.24 -1.29
N PHE A 76 1.50 -0.20 -0.20
CA PHE A 76 1.39 0.64 1.00
C PHE A 76 2.78 0.93 1.60
N PHE A 77 3.68 -0.05 1.63
CA PHE A 77 5.04 0.15 2.11
C PHE A 77 5.81 1.14 1.22
N GLU A 78 5.71 1.01 -0.10
CA GLU A 78 6.27 1.94 -1.07
C GLU A 78 5.73 3.36 -0.88
N MET A 79 4.43 3.55 -0.64
CA MET A 79 3.87 4.88 -0.39
C MET A 79 4.45 5.50 0.89
N ALA A 80 4.68 4.70 1.94
CA ALA A 80 5.37 5.17 3.13
C ALA A 80 6.80 5.61 2.80
N VAL A 81 7.52 4.85 1.98
CA VAL A 81 8.86 5.20 1.50
C VAL A 81 8.83 6.48 0.66
N LEU A 82 7.85 6.69 -0.22
CA LEU A 82 7.75 7.92 -1.02
C LEU A 82 7.47 9.16 -0.15
N TYR A 83 6.66 9.04 0.90
CA TYR A 83 6.47 10.16 1.85
C TYR A 83 7.71 10.43 2.70
N PHE A 84 8.51 9.41 2.97
CA PHE A 84 9.81 9.57 3.61
C PHE A 84 10.82 10.23 2.67
N ALA A 85 11.11 9.59 1.54
CA ALA A 85 12.12 10.00 0.57
C ALA A 85 11.76 11.34 -0.11
N GLY A 86 10.48 11.65 -0.30
CA GLY A 86 10.07 12.94 -0.86
C GLY A 86 10.12 14.05 0.19
N PRO A 87 8.99 14.47 0.75
CA PRO A 87 8.93 15.67 1.57
C PRO A 87 9.76 15.62 2.86
N ILE A 88 9.91 14.45 3.51
CA ILE A 88 10.64 14.38 4.79
C ILE A 88 12.15 14.48 4.57
N LEU A 89 12.71 13.65 3.68
CA LEU A 89 14.14 13.63 3.41
C LEU A 89 14.62 14.92 2.75
N LEU A 90 13.80 15.49 1.86
CA LEU A 90 14.08 16.78 1.22
C LEU A 90 13.83 17.98 2.14
N GLY A 91 13.36 17.78 3.38
CA GLY A 91 13.00 18.88 4.30
C GLY A 91 11.91 19.81 3.76
N ALA A 92 11.12 19.36 2.79
CA ALA A 92 10.11 20.14 2.10
C ALA A 92 8.71 19.88 2.69
N ARG A 93 7.78 20.82 2.45
CA ARG A 93 6.37 20.59 2.81
C ARG A 93 5.73 19.52 1.92
N GLN A 94 4.70 18.84 2.44
CA GLN A 94 3.81 18.03 1.62
C GLN A 94 3.03 18.94 0.63
N PRO A 95 3.11 18.74 -0.71
CA PRO A 95 2.50 19.67 -1.66
C PRO A 95 0.98 19.79 -1.55
N ALA A 96 0.27 18.66 -1.39
CA ALA A 96 -1.20 18.63 -1.27
C ALA A 96 -1.68 17.58 -0.25
N PRO A 97 -1.69 17.91 1.06
CA PRO A 97 -2.02 16.95 2.12
C PRO A 97 -3.42 16.34 2.01
N LYS A 98 -4.43 17.13 1.61
CA LYS A 98 -5.82 16.63 1.47
C LYS A 98 -5.92 15.57 0.37
N LEU A 99 -5.28 15.84 -0.78
CA LEU A 99 -5.25 14.91 -1.90
C LEU A 99 -4.49 13.62 -1.54
N ALA A 100 -3.39 13.74 -0.78
CA ALA A 100 -2.66 12.58 -0.26
C ALA A 100 -3.55 11.67 0.62
N TRP A 101 -4.37 12.26 1.48
CA TRP A 101 -5.35 11.51 2.29
C TRP A 101 -6.46 10.89 1.45
N THR A 102 -6.92 11.57 0.39
CA THR A 102 -7.84 10.97 -0.59
C THR A 102 -7.22 9.75 -1.26
N GLY A 103 -5.96 9.82 -1.68
CA GLY A 103 -5.22 8.69 -2.25
C GLY A 103 -5.14 7.51 -1.29
N PHE A 104 -4.76 7.78 -0.04
CA PHE A 104 -4.73 6.75 1.02
C PHE A 104 -6.11 6.11 1.25
N ALA A 105 -7.19 6.91 1.31
CA ALA A 105 -8.54 6.40 1.50
C ALA A 105 -9.01 5.53 0.32
N LEU A 106 -8.67 5.92 -0.91
CA LEU A 106 -8.95 5.13 -2.11
C LEU A 106 -8.19 3.80 -2.10
N MET A 107 -6.92 3.81 -1.72
CA MET A 107 -6.12 2.59 -1.56
C MET A 107 -6.74 1.67 -0.51
N LEU A 108 -7.00 2.19 0.70
CA LEU A 108 -7.53 1.38 1.78
C LEU A 108 -8.92 0.82 1.45
N GLY A 109 -9.81 1.66 0.93
CA GLY A 109 -11.15 1.24 0.51
C GLY A 109 -11.12 0.22 -0.63
N GLY A 110 -10.23 0.42 -1.61
CA GLY A 110 -10.03 -0.51 -2.73
C GLY A 110 -9.55 -1.88 -2.26
N ALA A 111 -8.50 -1.92 -1.43
CA ALA A 111 -7.97 -3.16 -0.88
C ALA A 111 -9.01 -3.92 -0.03
N LEU A 112 -9.72 -3.22 0.86
CA LEU A 112 -10.77 -3.83 1.68
C LEU A 112 -11.93 -4.36 0.84
N MET A 113 -12.34 -3.64 -0.21
CA MET A 113 -13.38 -4.09 -1.14
C MET A 113 -12.95 -5.35 -1.91
N THR A 114 -11.69 -5.40 -2.35
CA THR A 114 -11.11 -6.56 -3.02
C THR A 114 -11.07 -7.77 -2.09
N ASP A 115 -10.49 -7.64 -0.90
CA ASP A 115 -10.40 -8.74 0.09
C ASP A 115 -11.77 -9.21 0.55
N PHE A 116 -12.71 -8.29 0.76
CA PHE A 116 -14.09 -8.62 1.05
C PHE A 116 -14.71 -9.48 -0.07
N THR A 117 -14.51 -9.11 -1.34
CA THR A 117 -15.06 -9.86 -2.48
C THR A 117 -14.43 -11.25 -2.61
N VAL A 118 -13.14 -11.38 -2.30
CA VAL A 118 -12.43 -12.67 -2.22
C VAL A 118 -13.01 -13.53 -1.10
N LEU A 119 -13.10 -13.01 0.12
CA LEU A 119 -13.62 -13.76 1.28
C LEU A 119 -15.12 -14.11 1.14
N TRP A 120 -15.88 -13.29 0.41
CA TRP A 120 -17.25 -13.59 0.02
C TRP A 120 -17.36 -14.75 -1.00
N GLY A 121 -16.24 -15.23 -1.54
CA GLY A 121 -16.23 -16.34 -2.50
C GLY A 121 -16.69 -15.96 -3.89
N ARG A 122 -16.55 -14.68 -4.22
CA ARG A 122 -16.94 -14.11 -5.52
C ARG A 122 -15.72 -13.67 -6.34
N ALA A 123 -14.51 -14.03 -5.93
CA ALA A 123 -13.27 -13.69 -6.61
C ALA A 123 -12.17 -14.76 -6.39
N ASP A 124 -12.49 -16.04 -6.58
CA ASP A 124 -11.51 -17.13 -6.53
C ASP A 124 -10.73 -17.20 -7.86
N VAL A 125 -9.99 -16.13 -8.18
CA VAL A 125 -9.39 -15.88 -9.52
C VAL A 125 -7.86 -15.89 -9.55
N LEU A 126 -7.21 -16.22 -8.43
CA LEU A 126 -5.77 -16.14 -8.23
C LEU A 126 -5.24 -14.71 -8.40
N PHE A 127 -3.98 -14.50 -8.01
CA PHE A 127 -3.32 -13.19 -8.11
C PHE A 127 -3.37 -12.58 -9.52
N THR A 128 -3.21 -13.39 -10.57
CA THR A 128 -3.14 -12.90 -11.95
C THR A 128 -4.50 -12.64 -12.59
N SER A 129 -5.59 -13.20 -12.04
CA SER A 129 -6.94 -13.00 -12.57
C SER A 129 -7.09 -13.35 -14.07
N TYR A 130 -6.42 -14.41 -14.53
CA TYR A 130 -6.49 -14.83 -15.94
C TYR A 130 -7.89 -15.36 -16.31
N VAL A 131 -8.33 -14.98 -17.51
CA VAL A 131 -9.51 -15.55 -18.19
C VAL A 131 -9.28 -17.06 -18.42
N PRO A 132 -10.30 -17.95 -18.30
CA PRO A 132 -11.76 -17.70 -18.23
C PRO A 132 -12.36 -17.44 -16.85
N LEU A 133 -11.57 -17.45 -15.78
CA LEU A 133 -12.10 -17.22 -14.43
C LEU A 133 -12.51 -15.74 -14.29
N LYS A 134 -13.76 -15.50 -13.89
CA LYS A 134 -14.34 -14.16 -13.70
C LYS A 134 -14.65 -13.93 -12.23
N ALA A 135 -14.28 -12.75 -11.74
CA ALA A 135 -14.68 -12.27 -10.42
C ALA A 135 -15.95 -11.41 -10.51
N HIS A 136 -16.55 -11.14 -9.38
CA HIS A 136 -17.63 -10.18 -9.26
C HIS A 136 -17.14 -8.74 -9.55
N PRO A 137 -17.96 -7.85 -10.15
CA PRO A 137 -17.55 -6.49 -10.52
C PRO A 137 -16.88 -5.68 -9.40
N LEU A 138 -17.29 -5.88 -8.15
CA LEU A 138 -16.67 -5.21 -6.98
C LEU A 138 -15.18 -5.54 -6.80
N TYR A 139 -14.73 -6.73 -7.20
CA TYR A 139 -13.31 -7.09 -7.17
C TYR A 139 -12.50 -6.16 -8.07
N TYR A 140 -12.96 -5.98 -9.32
CA TYR A 140 -12.30 -5.12 -10.29
C TYR A 140 -12.37 -3.65 -9.89
N LEU A 141 -13.52 -3.21 -9.38
CA LEU A 141 -13.67 -1.86 -8.85
C LEU A 141 -12.69 -1.61 -7.69
N GLY A 142 -12.55 -2.56 -6.76
CA GLY A 142 -11.60 -2.46 -5.66
C GLY A 142 -10.16 -2.30 -6.13
N ILE A 143 -9.73 -3.11 -7.11
CA ILE A 143 -8.38 -2.99 -7.72
C ILE A 143 -8.20 -1.64 -8.42
N ILE A 144 -9.21 -1.17 -9.16
CA ILE A 144 -9.14 0.13 -9.85
C ILE A 144 -9.03 1.29 -8.83
N LEU A 145 -9.86 1.28 -7.79
CA LEU A 145 -9.80 2.29 -6.72
C LEU A 145 -8.43 2.28 -6.04
N PHE A 146 -7.88 1.09 -5.79
CA PHE A 146 -6.54 0.94 -5.24
C PHE A 146 -5.47 1.57 -6.14
N ALA A 147 -5.47 1.21 -7.43
CA ALA A 147 -4.50 1.70 -8.41
C ALA A 147 -4.57 3.23 -8.58
N VAL A 148 -5.78 3.79 -8.73
CA VAL A 148 -5.99 5.24 -8.80
C VAL A 148 -5.53 5.92 -7.51
N GLY A 149 -5.82 5.32 -6.36
CA GLY A 149 -5.36 5.78 -5.05
C GLY A 149 -3.84 5.84 -4.95
N ALA A 150 -3.13 4.85 -5.51
CA ALA A 150 -1.66 4.78 -5.49
C ALA A 150 -0.97 5.77 -6.43
N PHE A 151 -1.58 6.11 -7.57
CA PHE A 151 -1.00 7.12 -8.48
C PHE A 151 -0.97 8.53 -7.88
N ILE A 152 -1.85 8.84 -6.94
CA ILE A 152 -1.88 10.13 -6.25
C ILE A 152 -0.57 10.39 -5.46
N PRO A 153 -0.17 9.57 -4.47
CA PRO A 153 1.10 9.72 -3.77
C PRO A 153 2.31 9.73 -4.70
N VAL A 154 2.31 8.94 -5.77
CA VAL A 154 3.38 8.97 -6.80
C VAL A 154 3.48 10.35 -7.45
N GLY A 155 2.36 10.92 -7.90
CA GLY A 155 2.33 12.29 -8.44
C GLY A 155 2.77 13.33 -7.41
N LEU A 156 2.40 13.16 -6.14
CA LEU A 156 2.80 14.04 -5.05
C LEU A 156 4.28 13.93 -4.70
N PHE A 157 4.89 12.75 -4.87
CA PHE A 157 6.33 12.58 -4.74
C PHE A 157 7.08 13.43 -5.77
N PHE A 158 6.71 13.36 -7.05
CA PHE A 158 7.31 14.23 -8.08
C PHE A 158 7.06 15.72 -7.81
N ALA A 159 5.86 16.08 -7.36
CA ALA A 159 5.57 17.45 -6.95
C ALA A 159 6.45 17.89 -5.77
N SER A 160 6.81 16.98 -4.86
CA SER A 160 7.70 17.30 -3.73
C SER A 160 9.11 17.67 -4.19
N LEU A 161 9.62 17.06 -5.28
CA LEU A 161 10.91 17.43 -5.88
C LEU A 161 10.88 18.88 -6.39
N VAL A 162 9.79 19.26 -7.06
CA VAL A 162 9.61 20.63 -7.57
C VAL A 162 9.47 21.63 -6.42
N VAL A 163 8.72 21.27 -5.38
CA VAL A 163 8.55 22.11 -4.18
C VAL A 163 9.88 22.29 -3.46
N ALA A 164 10.62 21.22 -3.21
CA ALA A 164 11.94 21.26 -2.57
C ALA A 164 12.92 22.18 -3.33
N LYS A 165 12.96 22.08 -4.66
CA LYS A 165 13.79 22.96 -5.50
C LYS A 165 13.36 24.42 -5.41
N ARG A 166 12.06 24.71 -5.39
CA ARG A 166 11.53 26.09 -5.26
C ARG A 166 11.78 26.69 -3.88
N GLU A 167 11.69 25.86 -2.85
CA GLU A 167 11.92 26.22 -1.45
C GLU A 167 13.42 26.23 -1.08
N LYS A 168 14.30 25.83 -2.02
CA LYS A 168 15.75 25.75 -1.85
C LYS A 168 16.15 24.95 -0.60
N THR A 169 15.50 23.81 -0.39
CA THR A 169 15.72 22.99 0.81
C THR A 169 17.01 22.16 0.77
N TYR A 170 17.68 22.09 -0.38
CA TYR A 170 18.99 21.46 -0.57
C TYR A 170 19.79 22.19 -1.64
N GLU A 171 21.11 22.00 -1.63
CA GLU A 171 22.04 22.51 -2.64
C GLU A 171 22.72 21.35 -3.38
N GLY A 172 23.07 21.55 -4.66
CA GLY A 172 23.72 20.54 -5.47
C GLY A 172 22.79 19.42 -5.95
N SER A 173 23.24 18.17 -5.84
CA SER A 173 22.47 16.99 -6.24
C SER A 173 21.33 16.69 -5.25
N VAL A 174 20.27 16.06 -5.76
CA VAL A 174 19.13 15.65 -4.92
C VAL A 174 19.60 14.59 -3.91
N PRO A 175 19.30 14.73 -2.61
CA PRO A 175 19.71 13.76 -1.59
C PRO A 175 18.74 12.58 -1.53
N LEU A 176 18.63 11.84 -2.63
CA LEU A 176 17.78 10.66 -2.83
C LEU A 176 18.58 9.45 -3.29
#